data_AF-A0A4W3IQN1-F1
#
_entry.id   AF-A0A4W3IQN1-F1
#
_cell.length_a   1.000
_cell.length_b   1.000
_cell.length_c   1.000
_cell.angle_alpha   90.00
_cell.angle_beta   90.00
_cell.angle_gamma   90.00
#
_symmetry.space_group_name_H-M   'P 1'
#
loop_
_entity.id
_entity.type
_entity.pdbx_description
1 polymer ?
#
loop_
_entity_poly.entity_id
_entity_poly.type
_entity_poly.pdbx_seq_one_letter_code
_entity_poly.pdbx_strand_id
1 'polypeptide(L)'
;RTSPATAAGLRRTMEQTALFRSPPRSTGLDPDSSPGQRRRAKSLSPVGERWLLQPVSERGPAGRARRKRVRFADSLGLELTSIRHYRDTDVPEVPGRVLARLEARTEPPLFPNPGDSPDFLSRVEQRGVCLESIATDDFSITGTVRVLNLTFQKAVLVRYTLNQWRSFVDIAAAYVPDSSDGHTDAFAFKMIAPVFLEAGGLLEFAIRYRTPGASGQERWDNNGGGNYRVRSRRFRVSPPKDWEDAWIHFI
;
A
#
# COMPACT_ATOMS: atom_id res chain seq x y z
N ARG A 1 45.08 30.14 -43.43
CA ARG A 1 44.52 31.46 -43.82
C ARG A 1 43.03 31.25 -43.94
N THR A 2 42.11 31.74 -43.11
CA THR A 2 42.03 32.91 -42.23
C THR A 2 40.77 32.70 -41.37
N SER A 3 40.85 32.86 -40.05
CA SER A 3 39.70 33.41 -39.28
C SER A 3 39.75 34.93 -39.40
N PRO A 4 38.62 35.64 -39.29
CA PRO A 4 38.24 36.31 -38.03
C PRO A 4 36.71 36.24 -37.74
N ALA A 5 36.24 36.20 -36.48
CA ALA A 5 35.94 37.33 -35.56
C ALA A 5 34.66 38.14 -36.00
N THR A 6 33.73 38.70 -35.20
CA THR A 6 33.61 39.12 -33.78
C THR A 6 32.15 39.57 -33.52
N ALA A 7 31.73 39.66 -32.24
CA ALA A 7 30.77 40.63 -31.65
C ALA A 7 29.26 40.47 -31.99
N ALA A 8 28.25 40.84 -31.19
CA ALA A 8 28.03 41.56 -29.93
C ALA A 8 26.66 41.05 -29.38
N GLY A 9 26.38 40.92 -28.08
CA GLY A 9 26.07 42.03 -27.17
C GLY A 9 24.66 42.60 -27.38
N LEU A 10 23.67 42.22 -26.55
CA LEU A 10 22.65 43.17 -26.05
C LEU A 10 21.89 42.62 -24.83
N ARG A 11 22.12 43.25 -23.69
CA ARG A 11 21.20 43.29 -22.55
C ARG A 11 20.03 44.20 -22.91
N ARG A 12 18.79 43.81 -22.61
CA ARG A 12 17.67 44.73 -22.40
C ARG A 12 16.91 44.35 -21.14
N THR A 13 17.07 45.20 -20.16
CA THR A 13 16.17 45.48 -19.05
C THR A 13 14.82 46.00 -19.56
N MET A 14 13.72 45.61 -18.93
CA MET A 14 12.61 46.54 -18.66
C MET A 14 11.71 45.97 -17.54
N GLU A 15 11.63 46.74 -16.46
CA GLU A 15 10.54 46.74 -15.49
C GLU A 15 9.19 46.98 -16.16
N GLN A 16 8.11 46.43 -15.62
CA GLN A 16 6.87 47.18 -15.54
C GLN A 16 5.94 46.72 -14.40
N THR A 17 5.38 47.74 -13.78
CA THR A 17 4.67 47.84 -12.50
C THR A 17 3.24 47.28 -12.53
N ALA A 18 2.81 46.89 -11.34
CA ALA A 18 1.51 46.39 -10.90
C ALA A 18 0.25 47.08 -11.46
N LEU A 19 -0.81 46.28 -11.63
CA LEU A 19 -2.19 46.70 -11.33
C LEU A 19 -2.92 45.63 -10.53
N PHE A 20 -3.33 46.06 -9.33
CA PHE A 20 -4.23 45.41 -8.39
C PHE A 20 -5.59 45.08 -9.03
N ARG A 21 -6.13 43.88 -8.76
CA ARG A 21 -7.57 43.64 -8.79
C ARG A 21 -7.96 42.63 -7.72
N SER A 22 -8.66 43.10 -6.71
CA SER A 22 -9.19 42.34 -5.56
C SER A 22 -10.34 41.41 -5.98
N PRO A 23 -10.48 40.22 -5.38
CA PRO A 23 -11.71 39.42 -5.45
C PRO A 23 -12.70 39.84 -4.33
N PRO A 24 -14.02 39.66 -4.52
CA PRO A 24 -15.04 40.08 -3.57
C PRO A 24 -15.15 39.12 -2.36
N ARG A 25 -15.53 39.69 -1.21
CA ARG A 25 -15.90 39.01 0.04
C ARG A 25 -17.33 38.46 -0.01
N SER A 26 -17.55 37.29 0.59
CA SER A 26 -18.75 36.98 1.38
C SER A 26 -18.50 35.76 2.30
N THR A 27 -18.62 36.00 3.62
CA THR A 27 -19.17 35.13 4.70
C THR A 27 -18.68 33.66 4.72
N GLY A 28 -17.79 33.21 5.61
CA GLY A 28 -17.81 33.35 7.07
C GLY A 28 -18.37 32.06 7.68
N LEU A 29 -17.51 31.20 8.23
CA LEU A 29 -17.69 30.30 9.38
C LEU A 29 -16.34 29.57 9.66
N ASP A 30 -15.91 29.66 10.92
CA ASP A 30 -14.55 29.40 11.42
C ASP A 30 -14.06 27.94 11.37
N PRO A 31 -12.74 27.70 11.26
CA PRO A 31 -12.11 26.41 11.50
C PRO A 31 -11.50 26.37 12.92
N ASP A 32 -12.30 26.11 13.94
CA ASP A 32 -11.77 25.61 15.21
C ASP A 32 -12.81 24.78 15.95
N SER A 33 -12.69 23.45 15.86
CA SER A 33 -13.33 22.55 16.82
C SER A 33 -12.35 21.45 17.20
N SER A 34 -11.63 21.71 18.28
CA SER A 34 -10.86 20.71 19.03
C SER A 34 -11.66 19.41 19.25
N PRO A 35 -11.03 18.22 19.25
CA PRO A 35 -11.70 16.91 19.27
C PRO A 35 -12.24 16.50 20.66
N GLY A 36 -12.65 17.46 21.49
CA GLY A 36 -13.03 17.26 22.89
C GLY A 36 -14.53 17.35 23.19
N GLN A 37 -15.37 17.84 22.28
CA GLN A 37 -16.81 18.00 22.54
C GLN A 37 -17.59 16.73 22.21
N ARG A 38 -17.52 15.77 23.15
CA ARG A 38 -18.43 14.62 23.20
C ARG A 38 -19.88 15.12 23.19
N ARG A 39 -20.58 14.93 22.07
CA ARG A 39 -22.04 15.08 22.01
C ARG A 39 -22.64 14.01 22.91
N ARG A 40 -22.98 14.38 24.14
CA ARG A 40 -23.82 13.57 25.02
C ARG A 40 -25.13 13.29 24.27
N ALA A 41 -25.52 12.02 24.16
CA ALA A 41 -26.80 11.67 23.56
C ALA A 41 -27.92 12.44 24.26
N LYS A 42 -28.79 13.10 23.48
CA LYS A 42 -29.98 13.74 24.01
C LYS A 42 -30.88 12.63 24.55
N SER A 43 -31.16 12.65 25.85
CA SER A 43 -32.16 11.75 26.43
C SER A 43 -33.47 11.94 25.67
N LEU A 44 -34.12 10.85 25.25
CA LEU A 44 -35.46 10.92 24.68
C LEU A 44 -36.38 11.66 25.64
N SER A 45 -37.10 12.66 25.13
CA SER A 45 -38.06 13.44 25.91
C SER A 45 -39.09 12.51 26.55
N PRO A 46 -39.40 12.63 27.85
CA PRO A 46 -40.51 11.93 28.45
C PRO A 46 -41.80 12.68 28.05
N VAL A 47 -42.30 12.40 26.85
CA VAL A 47 -43.64 12.79 26.40
C VAL A 47 -44.24 11.50 25.85
N GLY A 48 -45.12 10.83 26.58
CA GLY A 48 -46.44 11.36 26.91
C GLY A 48 -47.50 10.88 25.93
N GLU A 49 -47.28 9.78 25.17
CA GLU A 49 -48.29 9.31 24.19
C GLU A 49 -48.06 7.85 23.72
N ARG A 50 -47.70 6.93 24.62
CA ARG A 50 -47.51 5.49 24.26
C ARG A 50 -48.41 4.56 25.06
N TRP A 51 -49.71 4.82 25.06
CA TRP A 51 -50.72 3.92 25.63
C TRP A 51 -51.59 3.19 24.58
N LEU A 52 -51.35 3.39 23.28
CA LEU A 52 -52.26 2.89 22.23
C LEU A 52 -51.81 1.65 21.45
N LEU A 53 -50.71 0.99 21.85
CA LEU A 53 -50.42 -0.35 21.35
C LEU A 53 -50.39 -1.30 22.55
N GLN A 54 -51.57 -1.74 22.97
CA GLN A 54 -51.74 -2.82 23.94
C GLN A 54 -51.34 -4.13 23.25
N PRO A 55 -50.33 -4.88 23.73
CA PRO A 55 -50.38 -6.33 23.58
C PRO A 55 -51.48 -6.83 24.52
N VAL A 56 -52.42 -7.60 23.98
CA VAL A 56 -53.40 -8.35 24.78
C VAL A 56 -52.62 -9.16 25.82
N SER A 57 -52.68 -8.73 27.08
CA SER A 57 -52.19 -9.51 28.22
C SER A 57 -53.42 -9.98 28.98
N GLU A 58 -53.71 -11.26 28.85
CA GLU A 58 -54.69 -11.96 29.68
C GLU A 58 -54.41 -11.67 31.16
N ARG A 59 -55.50 -11.37 31.88
CA ARG A 59 -55.46 -10.99 33.30
C ARG A 59 -55.09 -12.21 34.15
N GLY A 60 -53.90 -12.20 34.73
CA GLY A 60 -53.53 -13.03 35.90
C GLY A 60 -53.65 -12.22 37.21
N PRO A 61 -54.02 -12.84 38.35
CA PRO A 61 -54.41 -12.11 39.55
C PRO A 61 -53.22 -11.53 40.33
N ALA A 62 -53.60 -10.61 41.21
CA ALA A 62 -52.80 -9.71 42.05
C ALA A 62 -51.46 -10.22 42.62
N GLY A 63 -50.52 -9.28 42.74
CA GLY A 63 -49.57 -9.26 43.87
C GLY A 63 -48.15 -9.77 43.59
N ARG A 64 -47.36 -9.07 42.77
CA ARG A 64 -45.90 -9.06 42.96
C ARG A 64 -45.30 -7.76 42.41
N ALA A 65 -44.62 -7.01 43.27
CA ALA A 65 -43.93 -5.78 42.90
C ALA A 65 -43.08 -6.01 41.64
N ARG A 66 -43.46 -5.38 40.52
CA ARG A 66 -42.76 -5.50 39.25
C ARG A 66 -41.40 -4.81 39.41
N ARG A 67 -40.37 -5.58 39.78
CA ARG A 67 -38.99 -5.10 39.86
C ARG A 67 -38.62 -4.49 38.52
N LYS A 68 -38.23 -3.21 38.52
CA LYS A 68 -37.71 -2.53 37.33
C LYS A 68 -36.48 -3.31 36.87
N ARG A 69 -36.50 -3.81 35.63
CA ARG A 69 -35.38 -4.51 35.01
C ARG A 69 -34.86 -3.66 33.86
N VAL A 70 -33.57 -3.36 33.91
CA VAL A 70 -32.86 -2.76 32.78
C VAL A 70 -32.54 -3.88 31.79
N ARG A 71 -32.86 -3.67 30.52
CA ARG A 71 -32.43 -4.52 29.40
C ARG A 71 -31.57 -3.65 28.51
N PHE A 72 -30.47 -4.21 28.04
CA PHE A 72 -29.66 -3.58 27.02
C PHE A 72 -30.22 -4.00 25.67
N ALA A 73 -30.47 -3.02 24.80
CA ALA A 73 -31.03 -3.23 23.48
C ALA A 73 -30.18 -2.50 22.43
N ASP A 74 -30.13 -3.04 21.21
CA ASP A 74 -29.42 -2.43 20.10
C ASP A 74 -30.15 -1.19 19.57
N SER A 75 -29.63 -0.55 18.52
CA SER A 75 -30.23 0.63 17.89
C SER A 75 -31.62 0.35 17.28
N LEU A 76 -31.99 -0.91 17.10
CA LEU A 76 -33.29 -1.37 16.61
C LEU A 76 -34.25 -1.73 17.76
N GLY A 77 -33.79 -1.67 19.02
CA GLY A 77 -34.60 -1.99 20.20
C GLY A 77 -34.71 -3.48 20.50
N LEU A 78 -33.90 -4.33 19.85
CA LEU A 78 -33.83 -5.77 20.09
C LEU A 78 -32.88 -6.07 21.24
N GLU A 79 -33.14 -7.13 22.00
CA GLU A 79 -32.30 -7.51 23.15
C GLU A 79 -30.87 -7.83 22.68
N LEU A 80 -29.85 -7.19 23.29
CA LEU A 80 -28.43 -7.52 23.06
C LEU A 80 -28.19 -8.99 23.49
N THR A 81 -28.46 -9.94 22.61
CA THR A 81 -28.51 -11.38 22.92
C THR A 81 -27.33 -12.18 22.38
N SER A 82 -26.34 -11.53 21.75
CA SER A 82 -25.14 -12.26 21.32
C SER A 82 -23.92 -11.79 22.10
N ILE A 83 -23.74 -12.38 23.29
CA ILE A 83 -22.44 -12.37 23.96
C ILE A 83 -21.66 -13.57 23.44
N ARG A 84 -20.66 -13.33 22.59
CA ARG A 84 -19.76 -14.36 22.10
C ARG A 84 -18.50 -14.34 22.94
N HIS A 85 -18.25 -15.41 23.69
CA HIS A 85 -17.01 -15.59 24.45
C HIS A 85 -15.96 -16.19 23.51
N TYR A 86 -14.84 -15.49 23.37
CA TYR A 86 -13.67 -16.00 22.66
C TYR A 86 -12.65 -16.49 23.70
N ARG A 87 -12.03 -17.64 23.44
CA ARG A 87 -10.88 -18.15 24.16
C ARG A 87 -9.62 -17.85 23.35
N ASP A 88 -8.47 -17.78 24.01
CA ASP A 88 -7.17 -17.59 23.34
C ASP A 88 -6.83 -18.70 22.34
N THR A 89 -7.50 -19.85 22.44
CA THR A 89 -7.35 -20.99 21.51
C THR A 89 -8.30 -20.93 20.31
N ASP A 90 -9.27 -20.01 20.30
CA ASP A 90 -10.27 -19.95 19.23
C ASP A 90 -9.63 -19.33 17.98
N VAL A 91 -9.60 -20.11 16.89
CA VAL A 91 -9.12 -19.60 15.60
C VAL A 91 -10.17 -18.64 15.05
N PRO A 92 -9.83 -17.36 14.79
CA PRO A 92 -10.80 -16.39 14.30
C PRO A 92 -11.26 -16.78 12.88
N GLU A 93 -12.56 -17.00 12.71
CA GLU A 93 -13.17 -17.19 11.39
C GLU A 93 -13.21 -15.85 10.66
N VAL A 94 -12.30 -15.69 9.69
CA VAL A 94 -12.26 -14.52 8.82
C VAL A 94 -13.37 -14.65 7.77
N PRO A 95 -14.36 -13.73 7.72
CA PRO A 95 -15.42 -13.81 6.72
C PRO A 95 -14.85 -13.81 5.30
N GLY A 96 -15.38 -14.65 4.41
CA GLY A 96 -14.86 -14.80 3.03
C GLY A 96 -14.72 -13.50 2.24
N ARG A 97 -15.57 -12.48 2.51
CA ARG A 97 -15.44 -11.13 1.94
C ARG A 97 -14.12 -10.42 2.28
N VAL A 98 -13.53 -10.71 3.44
CA VAL A 98 -12.24 -10.16 3.86
C VAL A 98 -11.12 -10.86 3.11
N LEU A 99 -11.19 -12.20 2.95
CA LEU A 99 -10.24 -12.97 2.16
C LEU A 99 -10.31 -12.60 0.67
N ALA A 100 -11.50 -12.53 0.08
CA ALA A 100 -11.69 -12.10 -1.31
C ALA A 100 -11.18 -10.66 -1.55
N ARG A 101 -11.34 -9.76 -0.56
CA ARG A 101 -10.75 -8.42 -0.61
C ARG A 101 -9.23 -8.47 -0.50
N LEU A 102 -8.65 -9.44 0.20
CA LEU A 102 -7.20 -9.65 0.27
C LEU A 102 -6.65 -10.20 -1.05
N GLU A 103 -7.31 -11.21 -1.62
CA GLU A 103 -6.95 -11.83 -2.90
C GLU A 103 -7.08 -10.83 -4.07
N ALA A 104 -8.08 -9.95 -4.03
CA ALA A 104 -8.22 -8.86 -4.99
C ALA A 104 -7.17 -7.72 -4.82
N ARG A 105 -6.29 -7.77 -3.81
CA ARG A 105 -5.26 -6.74 -3.55
C ARG A 105 -3.92 -7.00 -4.23
N THR A 106 -3.67 -8.19 -4.76
CA THR A 106 -2.45 -8.48 -5.52
C THR A 106 -2.71 -8.28 -7.01
N GLU A 107 -2.21 -7.18 -7.61
CA GLU A 107 -2.07 -7.12 -9.08
C GLU A 107 -0.79 -7.91 -9.40
N PRO A 108 -0.82 -8.86 -10.35
CA PRO A 108 0.38 -9.55 -10.77
C PRO A 108 1.38 -8.57 -11.43
N PRO A 109 2.68 -8.91 -11.42
CA PRO A 109 3.67 -8.19 -12.20
C PRO A 109 3.25 -8.05 -13.68
N LEU A 110 3.68 -6.97 -14.35
CA LEU A 110 3.32 -6.71 -15.76
C LEU A 110 4.12 -7.56 -16.77
N PHE A 111 4.70 -8.66 -16.31
CA PHE A 111 5.55 -9.55 -17.10
C PHE A 111 5.44 -10.98 -16.54
N PRO A 112 5.56 -12.01 -17.41
CA PRO A 112 5.63 -13.39 -16.94
C PRO A 112 6.90 -13.57 -16.10
N ASN A 113 6.81 -14.42 -15.08
CA ASN A 113 7.94 -14.72 -14.24
C ASN A 113 9.11 -15.29 -15.09
N PRO A 114 10.29 -14.63 -15.15
CA PRO A 114 11.29 -15.02 -16.14
C PRO A 114 11.93 -16.39 -15.87
N GLY A 115 11.97 -16.84 -14.61
CA GLY A 115 12.47 -18.15 -14.21
C GLY A 115 11.64 -19.33 -14.72
N ASP A 116 10.36 -19.11 -15.03
CA ASP A 116 9.46 -20.17 -15.53
C ASP A 116 9.64 -20.45 -17.04
N SER A 117 10.46 -19.64 -17.71
CA SER A 117 10.74 -19.79 -19.14
C SER A 117 11.72 -20.93 -19.40
N PRO A 118 11.48 -21.80 -20.42
CA PRO A 118 12.35 -22.96 -20.66
C PRO A 118 13.78 -22.59 -21.08
N ASP A 119 13.98 -21.40 -21.63
CA ASP A 119 15.28 -20.84 -22.04
C ASP A 119 15.96 -20.02 -20.93
N PHE A 120 15.43 -20.03 -19.69
CA PHE A 120 15.93 -19.19 -18.61
C PHE A 120 17.43 -19.37 -18.35
N LEU A 121 17.90 -20.60 -18.20
CA LEU A 121 19.32 -20.89 -17.94
C LEU A 121 20.20 -20.43 -19.10
N SER A 122 19.78 -20.68 -20.35
CA SER A 122 20.51 -20.20 -21.53
C SER A 122 20.61 -18.67 -21.57
N ARG A 123 19.58 -17.94 -21.12
CA ARG A 123 19.66 -16.48 -20.99
C ARG A 123 20.62 -16.05 -19.89
N VAL A 124 20.68 -16.76 -18.76
CA VAL A 124 21.66 -16.50 -17.70
C VAL A 124 23.08 -16.73 -18.21
N GLU A 125 23.32 -17.79 -18.98
CA GLU A 125 24.63 -18.06 -19.59
C GLU A 125 25.03 -16.95 -20.59
N GLN A 126 24.11 -16.54 -21.46
CA GLN A 126 24.39 -15.53 -22.49
C GLN A 126 24.55 -14.11 -21.92
N ARG A 127 23.71 -13.73 -20.95
CA ARG A 127 23.62 -12.36 -20.41
C ARG A 127 24.36 -12.18 -19.10
N GLY A 128 24.71 -13.28 -18.43
CA GLY A 128 25.39 -13.35 -17.13
C GLY A 128 24.53 -13.00 -15.92
N VAL A 129 23.36 -12.39 -16.10
CA VAL A 129 22.41 -12.07 -15.03
C VAL A 129 20.99 -12.09 -15.59
N CYS A 130 20.06 -12.69 -14.84
CA CYS A 130 18.63 -12.61 -15.11
C CYS A 130 17.84 -12.51 -13.80
N LEU A 131 16.72 -11.78 -13.80
CA LEU A 131 15.69 -11.95 -12.77
C LEU A 131 15.14 -13.38 -12.82
N GLU A 132 15.15 -14.10 -11.71
CA GLU A 132 14.60 -15.45 -11.63
C GLU A 132 13.14 -15.43 -11.18
N SER A 133 12.86 -14.73 -10.09
CA SER A 133 11.52 -14.65 -9.53
C SER A 133 11.23 -13.30 -8.90
N ILE A 134 9.96 -12.93 -8.88
CA ILE A 134 9.46 -11.73 -8.23
C ILE A 134 8.16 -12.04 -7.50
N ALA A 135 8.02 -11.48 -6.31
CA ALA A 135 6.80 -11.46 -5.54
C ALA A 135 6.54 -10.05 -5.01
N THR A 136 5.28 -9.68 -4.99
CA THR A 136 4.81 -8.40 -4.47
C THR A 136 3.92 -8.68 -3.26
N ASP A 137 4.21 -8.01 -2.15
CA ASP A 137 3.33 -7.98 -0.98
C ASP A 137 2.78 -6.55 -0.78
N ASP A 138 2.00 -6.35 0.29
CA ASP A 138 1.35 -5.07 0.57
C ASP A 138 2.34 -3.90 0.71
N PHE A 139 3.61 -4.14 1.06
CA PHE A 139 4.57 -3.08 1.41
C PHE A 139 5.92 -3.17 0.71
N SER A 140 6.15 -4.23 -0.06
CA SER A 140 7.45 -4.57 -0.57
C SER A 140 7.39 -5.41 -1.83
N ILE A 141 8.50 -5.36 -2.55
CA ILE A 141 8.76 -6.18 -3.71
C ILE A 141 10.00 -7.00 -3.37
N THR A 142 9.85 -8.31 -3.36
CA THR A 142 10.94 -9.26 -3.17
C THR A 142 11.23 -9.99 -4.47
N GLY A 143 12.46 -10.39 -4.67
CA GLY A 143 12.80 -11.22 -5.83
C GLY A 143 14.13 -11.91 -5.67
N THR A 144 14.31 -12.91 -6.52
CA THR A 144 15.55 -13.68 -6.66
C THR A 144 16.13 -13.39 -8.04
N VAL A 145 17.44 -13.18 -8.07
CA VAL A 145 18.25 -12.93 -9.27
C VAL A 145 19.20 -14.10 -9.43
N ARG A 146 19.29 -14.66 -10.63
CA ARG A 146 20.29 -15.66 -10.97
C ARG A 146 21.44 -15.00 -11.73
N VAL A 147 22.67 -15.28 -11.31
CA VAL A 147 23.88 -14.77 -11.96
C VAL A 147 24.81 -15.90 -12.35
N LEU A 148 25.53 -15.72 -13.46
CA LEU A 148 26.57 -16.64 -13.90
C LEU A 148 27.78 -16.55 -12.96
N ASN A 149 28.27 -17.69 -12.49
CA ASN A 149 29.36 -17.80 -11.53
C ASN A 149 30.73 -17.62 -12.21
N LEU A 150 31.06 -16.37 -12.53
CA LEU A 150 32.31 -16.01 -13.18
C LEU A 150 33.48 -15.83 -12.19
N THR A 151 33.19 -15.31 -10.99
CA THR A 151 34.20 -15.09 -9.93
C THR A 151 33.55 -15.20 -8.57
N PHE A 152 34.34 -15.51 -7.53
CA PHE A 152 33.85 -15.51 -6.16
C PHE A 152 33.24 -14.17 -5.73
N GLN A 153 33.91 -13.04 -6.02
CA GLN A 153 33.42 -11.72 -5.65
C GLN A 153 32.36 -11.21 -6.62
N LYS A 154 31.12 -11.09 -6.14
CA LYS A 154 29.97 -10.68 -6.93
C LYS A 154 29.28 -9.50 -6.26
N ALA A 155 28.90 -8.51 -7.06
CA ALA A 155 28.07 -7.41 -6.61
C ALA A 155 26.83 -7.34 -7.50
N VAL A 156 25.67 -7.64 -6.91
CA VAL A 156 24.36 -7.57 -7.58
C VAL A 156 23.58 -6.42 -6.97
N LEU A 157 23.19 -5.45 -7.80
CA LEU A 157 22.33 -4.35 -7.40
C LEU A 157 21.03 -4.37 -8.21
N VAL A 158 19.93 -4.06 -7.56
CA VAL A 158 18.66 -3.73 -8.20
C VAL A 158 18.54 -2.21 -8.22
N ARG A 159 18.51 -1.64 -9.42
CA ARG A 159 18.29 -0.21 -9.63
C ARG A 159 16.84 0.02 -10.01
N TYR A 160 16.12 0.81 -9.24
CA TYR A 160 14.72 1.14 -9.52
C TYR A 160 14.46 2.64 -9.56
N THR A 161 13.37 3.01 -10.23
CA THR A 161 12.88 4.37 -10.38
C THR A 161 11.37 4.42 -10.21
N LEU A 162 10.87 5.58 -9.77
CA LEU A 162 9.45 5.90 -9.65
C LEU A 162 9.04 7.04 -10.60
N ASN A 163 9.97 7.57 -11.40
CA ASN A 163 9.79 8.81 -12.15
C ASN A 163 10.46 8.76 -13.53
N GLN A 164 10.31 7.64 -14.24
CA GLN A 164 10.84 7.46 -15.60
C GLN A 164 12.34 7.72 -15.68
N TRP A 165 13.11 7.16 -14.74
CA TRP A 165 14.57 7.24 -14.69
C TRP A 165 15.17 8.64 -14.49
N ARG A 166 14.36 9.67 -14.16
CA ARG A 166 14.88 10.99 -13.75
C ARG A 166 15.70 10.92 -12.46
N SER A 167 15.29 10.06 -11.54
CA SER A 167 16.08 9.64 -10.39
C SER A 167 15.96 8.14 -10.19
N PHE A 168 16.95 7.55 -9.53
CA PHE A 168 16.98 6.13 -9.25
C PHE A 168 17.54 5.85 -7.86
N VAL A 169 17.24 4.67 -7.34
CA VAL A 169 17.77 4.14 -6.09
C VAL A 169 18.35 2.76 -6.38
N ASP A 170 19.52 2.49 -5.81
CA ASP A 170 20.20 1.20 -5.89
C ASP A 170 20.04 0.44 -4.58
N ILE A 171 19.63 -0.82 -4.65
CA ILE A 171 19.55 -1.74 -3.52
C ILE A 171 20.47 -2.93 -3.79
N ALA A 172 21.28 -3.31 -2.81
CA ALA A 172 22.10 -4.50 -2.91
C ALA A 172 21.25 -5.76 -2.73
N ALA A 173 21.44 -6.74 -3.62
CA ALA A 173 20.93 -8.08 -3.42
C ALA A 173 21.96 -8.89 -2.61
N ALA A 174 21.47 -9.72 -1.70
CA ALA A 174 22.28 -10.58 -0.85
C ALA A 174 22.38 -11.98 -1.43
N TYR A 175 23.55 -12.60 -1.33
CA TYR A 175 23.73 -13.99 -1.75
C TYR A 175 22.82 -14.92 -0.96
N VAL A 176 22.20 -15.88 -1.64
CA VAL A 176 21.38 -16.93 -1.02
C VAL A 176 22.29 -18.13 -0.72
N PRO A 177 22.45 -18.53 0.55
CA PRO A 177 23.24 -19.71 0.91
C PRO A 177 22.77 -20.97 0.18
N ASP A 178 23.72 -21.83 -0.17
CA ASP A 178 23.48 -23.13 -0.83
C ASP A 178 22.73 -23.06 -2.17
N SER A 179 22.65 -21.87 -2.78
CA SER A 179 22.00 -21.67 -4.08
C SER A 179 22.90 -21.96 -5.28
N SER A 180 24.20 -22.16 -5.04
CA SER A 180 25.16 -22.39 -6.11
C SER A 180 25.03 -23.79 -6.67
N ASP A 181 24.81 -23.92 -7.98
CA ASP A 181 24.87 -25.19 -8.71
C ASP A 181 26.26 -25.41 -9.36
N GLY A 182 27.23 -24.57 -9.02
CA GLY A 182 28.57 -24.53 -9.60
C GLY A 182 28.68 -23.68 -10.86
N HIS A 183 27.57 -23.47 -11.60
CA HIS A 183 27.53 -22.64 -12.80
C HIS A 183 26.90 -21.26 -12.55
N THR A 184 25.92 -21.20 -11.65
CA THR A 184 25.15 -20.02 -11.31
C THR A 184 25.03 -19.87 -9.80
N ASP A 185 24.75 -18.64 -9.37
CA ASP A 185 24.45 -18.29 -7.98
C ASP A 185 23.13 -17.51 -7.92
N ALA A 186 22.42 -17.62 -6.79
CA ALA A 186 21.22 -16.83 -6.55
C ALA A 186 21.47 -15.68 -5.56
N PHE A 187 20.82 -14.55 -5.81
CA PHE A 187 20.85 -13.35 -4.98
C PHE A 187 19.42 -12.86 -4.73
N ALA A 188 19.06 -12.65 -3.48
CA ALA A 188 17.75 -12.17 -3.08
C ALA A 188 17.78 -10.66 -2.77
N PHE A 189 16.73 -9.95 -3.16
CA PHE A 189 16.55 -8.55 -2.80
C PHE A 189 15.16 -8.30 -2.22
N LYS A 190 15.05 -7.20 -1.46
CA LYS A 190 13.78 -6.70 -0.95
C LYS A 190 13.77 -5.18 -1.07
N MET A 191 12.76 -4.65 -1.76
CA MET A 191 12.53 -3.21 -1.91
C MET A 191 11.33 -2.82 -1.06
N ILE A 192 11.52 -1.90 -0.12
CA ILE A 192 10.43 -1.30 0.65
C ILE A 192 10.16 0.06 0.01
N ALA A 193 8.98 0.23 -0.60
CA ALA A 193 8.66 1.45 -1.33
C ALA A 193 7.30 2.00 -0.88
N PRO A 194 7.22 2.68 0.29
CA PRO A 194 5.96 3.18 0.82
C PRO A 194 5.25 4.16 -0.13
N VAL A 195 6.03 5.06 -0.74
CA VAL A 195 5.54 6.12 -1.65
C VAL A 195 4.97 5.56 -2.96
N PHE A 196 5.44 4.38 -3.38
CA PHE A 196 4.92 3.70 -4.56
C PHE A 196 3.47 3.24 -4.32
N LEU A 197 3.12 2.84 -3.09
CA LEU A 197 1.85 2.22 -2.70
C LEU A 197 0.67 3.20 -2.63
N GLU A 198 0.94 4.47 -2.34
CA GLU A 198 -0.10 5.46 -2.08
C GLU A 198 -0.73 6.04 -3.36
N ALA A 199 0.06 6.17 -4.43
CA ALA A 199 -0.37 6.85 -5.65
C ALA A 199 -0.85 5.92 -6.78
N GLY A 200 -0.71 4.59 -6.64
CA GLY A 200 -0.86 3.69 -7.78
C GLY A 200 0.23 3.93 -8.83
N GLY A 201 1.45 4.24 -8.36
CA GLY A 201 2.59 4.55 -9.21
C GLY A 201 3.07 3.36 -10.04
N LEU A 202 3.90 3.64 -11.04
CA LEU A 202 4.64 2.64 -11.79
C LEU A 202 6.09 2.63 -11.28
N LEU A 203 6.55 1.47 -10.83
CA LEU A 203 7.94 1.23 -10.49
C LEU A 203 8.57 0.49 -11.66
N GLU A 204 9.71 1.00 -12.11
CA GLU A 204 10.54 0.36 -13.13
C GLU A 204 11.88 0.00 -12.50
N PHE A 205 12.41 -1.19 -12.79
CA PHE A 205 13.74 -1.58 -12.30
C PHE A 205 14.53 -2.40 -13.32
N ALA A 206 15.85 -2.40 -13.14
CA ALA A 206 16.81 -3.21 -13.86
C ALA A 206 17.85 -3.75 -12.87
N ILE A 207 18.49 -4.86 -13.23
CA ILE A 207 19.46 -5.54 -12.37
C ILE A 207 20.85 -5.34 -12.94
N ARG A 208 21.80 -5.03 -12.07
CA ARG A 208 23.19 -4.79 -12.40
C ARG A 208 24.05 -5.84 -11.70
N TYR A 209 24.80 -6.61 -12.48
CA TYR A 209 25.75 -7.59 -11.98
C TYR A 209 27.17 -7.16 -12.33
N ARG A 210 28.02 -7.02 -11.32
CA ARG A 210 29.43 -6.67 -11.46
C ARG A 210 30.30 -7.75 -10.86
N THR A 211 31.39 -8.07 -11.55
CA THR A 211 32.44 -9.00 -11.12
C THR A 211 33.75 -8.23 -10.93
N PRO A 212 34.00 -7.62 -9.74
CA PRO A 212 35.19 -6.81 -9.52
C PRO A 212 36.50 -7.56 -9.83
N GLY A 213 36.54 -8.87 -9.56
CA GLY A 213 37.73 -9.70 -9.79
C GLY A 213 37.97 -10.14 -11.24
N ALA A 214 36.96 -10.16 -12.11
CA ALA A 214 37.11 -10.56 -13.51
C ALA A 214 36.87 -9.37 -14.43
N SER A 215 37.96 -8.77 -14.93
CA SER A 215 37.96 -7.68 -15.92
C SER A 215 37.11 -6.45 -15.56
N GLY A 216 36.57 -6.37 -14.35
CA GLY A 216 35.63 -5.32 -13.93
C GLY A 216 34.34 -5.28 -14.75
N GLN A 217 33.97 -6.36 -15.44
CA GLN A 217 32.83 -6.35 -16.35
C GLN A 217 31.50 -6.14 -15.61
N GLU A 218 30.67 -5.27 -16.18
CA GLU A 218 29.33 -4.97 -15.73
C GLU A 218 28.31 -5.51 -16.74
N ARG A 219 27.32 -6.22 -16.23
CA ARG A 219 26.22 -6.80 -17.00
C ARG A 219 24.91 -6.27 -16.47
N TRP A 220 23.96 -6.06 -17.37
CA TRP A 220 22.65 -5.54 -17.05
C TRP A 220 21.56 -6.46 -17.55
N ASP A 221 20.57 -6.69 -16.70
CA ASP A 221 19.29 -7.24 -17.09
C ASP A 221 18.23 -6.14 -16.95
N ASN A 222 17.85 -5.60 -18.11
CA ASN A 222 16.83 -4.58 -18.26
C ASN A 222 15.62 -5.14 -19.03
N ASN A 223 15.38 -6.45 -18.97
CA ASN A 223 14.28 -7.11 -19.67
C ASN A 223 14.26 -6.79 -21.18
N GLY A 224 15.42 -6.86 -21.84
CA GLY A 224 15.54 -6.55 -23.28
C GLY A 224 15.27 -5.08 -23.63
N GLY A 225 15.49 -4.15 -22.69
CA GLY A 225 15.25 -2.71 -22.84
C GLY A 225 13.87 -2.25 -22.36
N GLY A 226 12.96 -3.17 -22.01
CA GLY A 226 11.63 -2.83 -21.48
C GLY A 226 11.60 -2.46 -20.00
N ASN A 227 12.67 -2.79 -19.27
CA ASN A 227 12.75 -2.86 -17.81
C ASN A 227 11.69 -3.79 -17.19
N TYR A 228 11.87 -4.10 -15.92
CA TYR A 228 10.85 -4.78 -15.13
C TYR A 228 9.89 -3.76 -14.56
N ARG A 229 8.59 -3.99 -14.76
CA ARG A 229 7.54 -3.03 -14.41
C ARG A 229 6.57 -3.63 -13.41
N VAL A 230 6.40 -2.94 -12.30
CA VAL A 230 5.45 -3.32 -11.24
C VAL A 230 4.52 -2.14 -11.00
N ARG A 231 3.21 -2.40 -10.98
CA ARG A 231 2.21 -1.39 -10.63
C ARG A 231 1.79 -1.54 -9.18
N SER A 232 1.73 -0.42 -8.47
CA SER A 232 1.12 -0.39 -7.14
C SER A 232 -0.40 -0.41 -7.30
N ARG A 233 -1.07 -1.12 -6.39
CA ARG A 233 -2.47 -0.84 -6.10
C ARG A 233 -2.56 0.28 -5.07
N ARG A 234 -3.54 1.18 -5.25
CA ARG A 234 -3.87 2.21 -4.25
C ARG A 234 -4.23 1.54 -2.94
N PHE A 235 -3.37 1.70 -1.94
CA PHE A 235 -3.66 1.30 -0.58
C PHE A 235 -4.67 2.27 0.03
N ARG A 236 -5.97 1.97 -0.12
CA ARG A 236 -7.00 2.64 0.68
C ARG A 236 -7.10 1.95 2.04
N VAL A 237 -6.31 2.40 3.00
CA VAL A 237 -6.67 2.27 4.43
C VAL A 237 -7.70 3.35 4.75
N SER A 238 -8.79 3.35 4.00
CA SER A 238 -10.02 3.89 4.56
C SER A 238 -10.60 2.72 5.34
N PRO A 239 -10.73 2.81 6.67
CA PRO A 239 -11.43 1.77 7.40
C PRO A 239 -12.86 1.66 6.79
N PRO A 240 -13.46 0.45 6.72
CA PRO A 240 -14.68 0.21 5.94
C PRO A 240 -15.78 1.23 6.24
N LYS A 241 -16.47 1.85 5.27
CA LYS A 241 -17.47 2.90 5.56
C LYS A 241 -18.53 2.51 6.62
N ASP A 242 -18.71 1.21 6.88
CA ASP A 242 -19.62 0.63 7.86
C ASP A 242 -19.23 0.81 9.35
N TRP A 243 -18.05 1.35 9.70
CA TRP A 243 -17.67 1.63 11.11
C TRP A 243 -18.03 3.03 11.60
N GLU A 244 -18.58 3.90 10.74
CA GLU A 244 -19.01 5.25 11.16
C GLU A 244 -20.08 5.19 12.28
N ASP A 245 -20.77 4.04 12.43
CA ASP A 245 -21.75 3.76 13.49
C ASP A 245 -21.27 2.72 14.54
N ALA A 246 -20.05 2.19 14.43
CA ALA A 246 -19.55 1.14 15.33
C ALA A 246 -18.76 1.74 16.51
N TRP A 247 -19.41 1.84 17.66
CA TRP A 247 -18.75 2.24 18.91
C TRP A 247 -18.08 1.03 19.58
N ILE A 248 -16.75 0.99 19.54
CA ILE A 248 -15.99 0.02 20.35
C ILE A 248 -15.79 0.62 21.75
N HIS A 249 -16.36 -0.01 22.76
CA HIS A 249 -16.08 0.30 24.17
C HIS A 249 -15.04 -0.68 24.70
N PHE A 250 -13.88 -0.17 25.08
CA PHE A 250 -12.93 -0.91 25.91
C PHE A 250 -13.36 -0.74 27.37
N ILE A 251 -13.57 -1.87 28.05
CA ILE A 251 -13.81 -1.96 29.49
C ILE A 251 -12.49 -2.11 30.23
#